data_AF-A0A352UI12-F1
#
_entry.id   AF-A0A352UI12-F1
#
_cell.length_a   1.000
_cell.length_b   1.000
_cell.length_c   1.000
_cell.angle_alpha   90.00
_cell.angle_beta   90.00
_cell.angle_gamma   90.00
#
_symmetry.space_group_name_H-M   'P 1'
#
loop_
_entity.id
_entity.type
_entity.pdbx_description
1 polymer ?
#
loop_
_entity_poly.entity_id
_entity_poly.type
_entity_poly.pdbx_seq_one_letter_code
_entity_poly.pdbx_strand_id
1 'polypeptide(L)'
;MGAEAVLKVLNGVDLEEVREGLQDEMQSTSGQRRKKAIKRLRVIESFRKSGNKPDWMVLTTLPVLPPELRPMVQLDGGRFATSDLNDLYRRVINRNNRLKRLIELMAPEIIVRNEKRMLQEAVDALIDNGRRGRPVSGSHNHRLKSLSDLLRGKQGRFRQNLLGKRV
;
A
#
# COMPACT_ATOMS: atom_id res chain seq x y z
N MET A 1 -16.87 1.69 6.62
CA MET A 1 -16.06 0.46 6.74
C MET A 1 -14.78 0.57 5.91
N GLY A 2 -13.79 -0.30 6.13
CA GLY A 2 -12.53 -0.29 5.37
C GLY A 2 -11.60 0.86 5.76
N ALA A 3 -10.71 1.25 4.84
CA ALA A 3 -9.68 2.26 5.08
C ALA A 3 -10.23 3.62 5.54
N GLU A 4 -11.42 4.01 5.09
CA GLU A 4 -12.08 5.27 5.51
C GLU A 4 -12.41 5.28 7.00
N ALA A 5 -12.82 4.14 7.58
CA ALA A 5 -13.08 4.04 9.01
C ALA A 5 -11.77 4.11 9.81
N VAL A 6 -10.71 3.49 9.31
CA VAL A 6 -9.37 3.55 9.91
C VAL A 6 -8.84 4.98 9.89
N LEU A 7 -8.99 5.69 8.77
CA LEU A 7 -8.61 7.10 8.64
C LEU A 7 -9.33 7.99 9.66
N LYS A 8 -10.65 7.81 9.84
CA LYS A 8 -11.43 8.55 10.84
C LYS A 8 -10.90 8.33 12.26
N VAL A 9 -10.55 7.09 12.60
CA VAL A 9 -9.95 6.77 13.91
C VAL A 9 -8.58 7.44 14.04
N LEU A 10 -7.71 7.28 13.04
CA LEU A 10 -6.34 7.83 13.07
C LEU A 10 -6.31 9.36 13.18
N ASN A 11 -7.25 10.06 12.55
CA ASN A 11 -7.38 11.52 12.65
C ASN A 11 -7.76 12.00 14.07
N GLY A 12 -8.43 11.15 14.85
CA GLY A 12 -8.81 11.45 16.24
C GLY A 12 -7.81 10.99 17.28
N VAL A 13 -6.67 10.42 16.88
CA VAL A 13 -5.66 9.93 17.83
C VAL A 13 -4.79 11.09 18.32
N ASP A 14 -4.89 11.40 19.61
CA ASP A 14 -3.87 12.20 20.29
C ASP A 14 -2.68 11.31 20.69
N LEU A 15 -1.52 11.58 20.11
CA LEU A 15 -0.30 10.84 20.39
C LEU A 15 0.29 11.14 21.77
N GLU A 16 0.00 12.31 22.36
CA GLU A 16 0.42 12.66 23.71
C GLU A 16 -0.34 11.82 24.74
N GLU A 17 -1.66 11.88 24.67
CA GLU A 17 -2.56 11.15 25.57
C GLU A 17 -2.28 9.64 25.53
N VAL A 18 -2.12 9.08 24.32
CA VAL A 18 -1.80 7.66 24.15
C VAL A 18 -0.42 7.32 24.70
N ARG A 19 0.56 8.24 24.63
CA ARG A 19 1.89 8.03 25.24
C ARG A 19 1.77 7.95 26.75
N GLU A 20 1.09 8.90 27.37
CA GLU A 20 0.91 8.97 28.83
C GLU A 20 0.21 7.72 29.35
N GLY A 21 -0.91 7.32 28.75
CA GLY A 21 -1.61 6.10 29.14
C GLY A 21 -0.75 4.83 28.98
N LEU A 22 0.11 4.76 27.94
CA LEU A 22 1.03 3.63 27.76
C LEU A 22 2.19 3.63 28.77
N GLN A 23 2.66 4.79 29.21
CA GLN A 23 3.66 4.91 30.27
C GLN A 23 3.11 4.42 31.61
N ASP A 24 1.87 4.80 31.94
CA ASP A 24 1.18 4.35 33.14
C ASP A 24 0.90 2.84 33.09
N GLU A 25 0.45 2.31 31.95
CA GLU A 25 0.27 0.86 31.73
C GLU A 25 1.58 0.09 31.91
N MET A 26 2.71 0.68 31.49
CA MET A 26 4.03 0.07 31.66
C MET A 26 4.52 0.02 33.11
N GLN A 27 4.11 0.98 33.94
CA GLN A 27 4.47 1.03 35.36
C GLN A 27 3.53 0.15 36.21
N SER A 28 2.23 0.14 35.88
CA SER A 28 1.19 -0.56 36.63
C SER A 28 1.02 -2.04 36.29
N THR A 29 1.54 -2.50 35.14
CA THR A 29 1.38 -3.89 34.69
C THR A 29 2.70 -4.64 34.55
N SER A 30 2.64 -5.97 34.60
CA SER A 30 3.80 -6.85 34.45
C SER A 30 3.61 -7.91 33.35
N GLY A 31 4.68 -8.64 33.03
CA GLY A 31 4.64 -9.74 32.09
C GLY A 31 4.25 -9.35 30.65
N GLN A 32 3.22 -10.00 30.13
CA GLN A 32 2.82 -9.85 28.72
C GLN A 32 2.16 -8.49 28.42
N ARG A 33 1.42 -7.92 29.37
CA ARG A 33 0.77 -6.59 29.20
C ARG A 33 1.83 -5.50 29.05
N ARG A 34 2.79 -5.45 29.96
CA ARG A 34 3.96 -4.54 29.87
C ARG A 34 4.73 -4.69 28.55
N LYS A 35 4.98 -5.93 28.10
CA LYS A 35 5.64 -6.17 26.80
C LYS A 35 4.84 -5.61 25.61
N LYS A 36 3.50 -5.70 25.63
CA LYS A 36 2.64 -5.10 24.58
C LYS A 36 2.67 -3.57 24.65
N ALA A 37 2.60 -3.00 25.85
CA ALA A 37 2.68 -1.56 26.06
C ALA A 37 4.01 -0.98 25.54
N ILE A 38 5.15 -1.62 25.84
CA ILE A 38 6.47 -1.23 25.32
C ILE A 38 6.50 -1.20 23.78
N LYS A 39 5.95 -2.23 23.13
CA LYS A 39 5.92 -2.30 21.66
C LYS A 39 5.05 -1.20 21.04
N ARG A 40 3.90 -0.90 21.65
CA ARG A 40 3.02 0.19 21.21
C ARG A 40 3.67 1.55 21.42
N LEU A 41 4.25 1.78 22.59
CA LEU A 41 4.91 3.03 22.95
C LEU A 41 6.05 3.35 21.97
N ARG A 42 6.82 2.34 21.54
CA ARG A 42 7.86 2.51 20.53
C ARG A 42 7.32 3.10 19.22
N VAL A 43 6.17 2.63 18.76
CA VAL A 43 5.53 3.15 17.53
C VAL A 43 5.04 4.59 17.75
N ILE A 44 4.38 4.86 18.87
CA ILE A 44 3.88 6.22 19.22
C ILE A 44 5.02 7.23 19.30
N GLU A 45 6.09 6.90 20.02
CA GLU A 45 7.30 7.73 20.11
C GLU A 45 7.94 7.98 18.74
N SER A 46 7.91 6.99 17.84
CA SER A 46 8.48 7.14 16.50
C SER A 46 7.68 8.14 15.66
N PHE A 47 6.35 8.11 15.74
CA PHE A 47 5.50 9.12 15.09
C PHE A 47 5.73 10.51 15.68
N ARG A 48 5.72 10.63 17.02
CA ARG A 48 5.94 11.91 17.71
C ARG A 48 7.27 12.55 17.37
N LYS A 49 8.37 11.80 17.43
CA LYS A 49 9.72 12.32 17.18
C LYS A 49 9.95 12.69 15.71
N SER A 50 9.28 12.01 14.79
CA SER A 50 9.45 12.27 13.35
C SER A 50 8.56 13.38 12.81
N GLY A 51 7.53 13.80 13.55
CA GLY A 51 6.51 14.74 13.07
C GLY A 51 5.57 14.15 12.01
N ASN A 52 5.73 12.88 11.66
CA ASN A 52 4.84 12.18 10.75
C ASN A 52 3.48 11.98 11.44
N LYS A 53 2.41 12.16 10.69
CA LYS A 53 1.07 11.92 11.20
C LYS A 53 0.62 10.48 10.91
N PRO A 54 -0.09 9.80 11.84
CA PRO A 54 -0.52 8.42 11.65
C PRO A 54 -1.49 8.22 10.47
N ASP A 55 -2.33 9.20 10.18
CA ASP A 55 -3.29 9.21 9.08
C ASP A 55 -2.64 9.09 7.70
N TRP A 56 -1.38 9.51 7.56
CA TRP A 56 -0.59 9.37 6.31
C TRP A 56 -0.39 7.91 5.87
N MET A 57 -0.62 6.94 6.77
CA MET A 57 -0.64 5.52 6.39
C MET A 57 -1.81 5.15 5.49
N VAL A 58 -2.87 5.96 5.43
CA VAL A 58 -4.02 5.75 4.55
C VAL A 58 -3.88 6.64 3.32
N LEU A 59 -3.69 6.00 2.16
CA LEU A 59 -3.54 6.71 0.89
C LEU A 59 -4.88 7.22 0.37
N THR A 60 -5.04 8.53 0.27
CA THR A 60 -6.14 9.19 -0.46
C THR A 60 -5.74 9.56 -1.89
N THR A 61 -4.44 9.83 -2.08
CA THR A 61 -3.84 10.12 -3.38
C THR A 61 -2.71 9.13 -3.63
N LEU A 62 -2.77 8.41 -4.74
CA LEU A 62 -1.77 7.43 -5.12
C LEU A 62 -0.82 8.04 -6.16
N PRO A 63 0.47 8.24 -5.83
CA PRO A 63 1.44 8.74 -6.80
C PRO A 63 1.67 7.72 -7.92
N VAL A 64 1.88 8.22 -9.14
CA VAL A 64 2.18 7.40 -10.32
C VAL A 64 3.62 7.66 -10.74
N LEU A 65 4.40 6.59 -10.95
CA LEU A 65 5.77 6.73 -11.43
C LEU A 65 5.82 7.42 -12.81
N PRO A 66 6.85 8.23 -13.07
CA PRO A 66 7.11 8.77 -14.41
C PRO A 66 7.10 7.66 -15.49
N PRO A 67 6.58 7.93 -16.69
CA PRO A 67 6.50 6.95 -17.78
C PRO A 67 7.82 6.24 -18.10
N GLU A 68 8.93 6.97 -18.04
CA GLU A 68 10.29 6.45 -18.27
C GLU A 68 10.68 5.30 -17.32
N LEU A 69 10.12 5.28 -16.10
CA LEU A 69 10.37 4.22 -15.13
C LEU A 69 9.42 3.02 -15.30
N ARG A 70 8.48 3.10 -16.24
CA ARG A 70 7.49 2.07 -16.59
C ARG A 70 7.32 1.98 -18.11
N PRO A 71 8.40 1.67 -18.85
CA PRO A 71 8.45 1.81 -20.29
C PRO A 71 7.45 0.88 -21.00
N MET A 72 7.01 1.35 -22.17
CA MET A 72 6.32 0.55 -23.17
C MET A 72 7.15 0.63 -24.46
N VAL A 73 7.61 -0.51 -24.96
CA VAL A 73 8.52 -0.61 -26.09
C VAL A 73 7.83 -1.37 -27.21
N GLN A 74 7.81 -0.80 -28.40
CA GLN A 74 7.31 -1.48 -29.59
C GLN A 74 8.31 -2.56 -30.05
N LEU A 75 7.78 -3.73 -30.38
CA LEU A 75 8.53 -4.87 -30.93
C LEU A 75 8.14 -5.06 -32.41
N ASP A 76 8.96 -5.83 -33.12
CA ASP A 76 8.69 -6.21 -34.49
C ASP A 76 7.33 -6.93 -34.62
N GLY A 77 6.64 -6.63 -35.73
CA GLY A 77 5.30 -7.16 -36.01
C GLY A 77 4.18 -6.49 -35.21
N GLY A 78 4.37 -5.25 -34.73
CA GLY A 78 3.31 -4.45 -34.09
C GLY A 78 2.96 -4.86 -32.66
N ARG A 79 3.79 -5.70 -32.02
CA ARG A 79 3.62 -6.11 -30.62
C ARG A 79 4.21 -5.06 -29.67
N PHE A 80 3.77 -5.05 -28.41
CA PHE A 80 4.29 -4.13 -27.40
C PHE A 80 4.81 -4.88 -26.16
N ALA A 81 6.08 -4.66 -25.86
CA ALA A 81 6.72 -4.74 -24.54
C ALA A 81 6.09 -3.79 -23.53
N THR A 82 5.50 -4.20 -22.41
CA THR A 82 5.09 -3.24 -21.34
C THR A 82 5.57 -3.70 -19.97
N SER A 83 5.93 -2.73 -19.12
CA SER A 83 6.14 -2.97 -17.69
C SER A 83 4.87 -3.54 -17.02
N ASP A 84 5.04 -4.54 -16.17
CA ASP A 84 3.98 -5.12 -15.31
C ASP A 84 3.26 -4.05 -14.47
N LEU A 85 3.97 -2.97 -14.10
CA LEU A 85 3.38 -1.86 -13.35
C LEU A 85 2.25 -1.17 -14.12
N ASN A 86 2.33 -1.07 -15.44
CA ASN A 86 1.27 -0.43 -16.24
C ASN A 86 -0.04 -1.22 -16.13
N ASP A 87 0.02 -2.54 -16.07
CA ASP A 87 -1.16 -3.40 -15.84
C ASP A 87 -1.73 -3.22 -14.43
N LEU A 88 -0.87 -3.12 -13.42
CA LEU A 88 -1.29 -2.89 -12.03
C LEU A 88 -1.93 -1.50 -11.86
N TYR A 89 -1.32 -0.44 -12.41
CA TYR A 89 -1.91 0.91 -12.43
C TYR A 89 -3.25 0.93 -13.16
N ARG A 90 -3.34 0.29 -14.34
CA ARG A 90 -4.60 0.21 -15.10
C ARG A 90 -5.71 -0.44 -14.28
N ARG A 91 -5.41 -1.49 -13.52
CA ARG A 91 -6.37 -2.13 -12.60
C ARG A 91 -6.85 -1.14 -11.53
N VAL A 92 -5.96 -0.41 -10.87
CA VAL A 92 -6.34 0.60 -9.87
C VAL A 92 -7.25 1.67 -10.49
N ILE A 93 -6.85 2.24 -11.64
CA ILE A 93 -7.61 3.29 -12.33
C ILE A 93 -9.00 2.78 -12.71
N ASN A 94 -9.10 1.59 -13.29
CA ASN A 94 -10.38 1.02 -13.71
C ASN A 94 -11.32 0.78 -12.52
N ARG A 95 -10.79 0.26 -11.40
CA ARG A 95 -11.57 0.07 -10.17
C ARG A 95 -12.02 1.40 -9.56
N ASN A 96 -11.13 2.39 -9.54
CA ASN A 96 -11.45 3.72 -9.02
C ASN A 96 -12.54 4.43 -9.85
N ASN A 97 -12.41 4.40 -11.18
CA ASN A 97 -13.40 4.99 -12.09
C ASN A 97 -14.74 4.26 -12.01
N ARG A 98 -14.72 2.92 -11.89
CA ARG A 98 -15.93 2.12 -11.69
C ARG A 98 -16.60 2.45 -10.36
N LEU A 99 -15.84 2.55 -9.27
CA LEU A 99 -16.36 2.94 -7.96
C LEU A 99 -17.01 4.33 -8.03
N LYS A 100 -16.36 5.30 -8.68
CA LYS A 100 -16.91 6.65 -8.87
C LYS A 100 -18.27 6.61 -9.57
N ARG A 101 -18.38 5.90 -10.69
CA ARG A 101 -19.65 5.73 -11.42
C ARG A 101 -20.73 5.03 -10.59
N LEU A 102 -20.37 4.00 -9.81
CA LEU A 102 -21.32 3.30 -8.95
C LEU A 102 -21.90 4.22 -7.87
N ILE A 103 -21.10 5.15 -7.33
CA ILE A 103 -21.55 6.14 -6.36
C ILE A 103 -22.47 7.18 -7.04
N GLU A 104 -22.10 7.67 -8.23
CA GLU A 104 -22.92 8.62 -9.01
C GLU A 104 -24.30 8.06 -9.36
N LEU A 105 -24.37 6.76 -9.68
CA LEU A 105 -25.61 6.05 -9.97
C LEU A 105 -26.38 5.60 -8.71
N MET A 106 -25.93 5.99 -7.50
CA MET A 106 -26.52 5.59 -6.23
C MET A 106 -26.71 4.06 -6.11
N ALA A 107 -25.72 3.29 -6.59
CA ALA A 107 -25.78 1.84 -6.55
C ALA A 107 -25.93 1.33 -5.10
N PRO A 108 -26.60 0.17 -4.90
CA PRO A 108 -26.76 -0.43 -3.58
C PRO A 108 -25.45 -0.56 -2.80
N GLU A 109 -25.52 -0.36 -1.48
CA GLU A 109 -24.34 -0.28 -0.62
C GLU A 109 -23.46 -1.54 -0.74
N ILE A 110 -24.07 -2.73 -0.88
CA ILE A 110 -23.36 -4.01 -1.04
C ILE A 110 -22.42 -3.97 -2.27
N ILE A 111 -22.87 -3.39 -3.39
CA ILE A 111 -22.10 -3.30 -4.63
C ILE A 111 -20.94 -2.32 -4.44
N VAL A 112 -21.20 -1.14 -3.86
CA VAL A 112 -20.18 -0.13 -3.55
C VAL A 112 -19.13 -0.70 -2.59
N ARG A 113 -19.56 -1.44 -1.57
CA ARG A 113 -18.68 -2.12 -0.61
C ARG A 113 -17.77 -3.14 -1.27
N ASN A 114 -18.29 -3.96 -2.19
CA ASN A 114 -17.47 -4.89 -2.94
C ASN A 114 -16.48 -4.17 -3.87
N GLU A 115 -16.88 -3.08 -4.52
CA GLU A 115 -15.95 -2.32 -5.37
C GLU A 115 -14.86 -1.62 -4.55
N LYS A 116 -15.17 -1.10 -3.35
CA LYS A 116 -14.17 -0.60 -2.39
C LYS A 116 -13.15 -1.69 -2.02
N ARG A 117 -13.61 -2.92 -1.76
CA ARG A 117 -12.70 -4.07 -1.51
C ARG A 117 -11.82 -4.37 -2.72
N MET A 118 -12.39 -4.43 -3.92
CA MET A 118 -11.65 -4.68 -5.15
C MET A 118 -10.62 -3.58 -5.45
N LEU A 119 -10.94 -2.32 -5.16
CA LEU A 119 -10.02 -1.20 -5.29
C LEU A 119 -8.85 -1.34 -4.29
N GLN A 120 -9.14 -1.70 -3.03
CA GLN A 120 -8.09 -1.95 -2.04
C GLN A 120 -7.15 -3.08 -2.51
N GLU A 121 -7.68 -4.18 -3.02
CA GLU A 121 -6.87 -5.30 -3.54
C GLU A 121 -6.01 -4.89 -4.74
N ALA A 122 -6.52 -3.99 -5.61
CA ALA A 122 -5.74 -3.46 -6.72
C ALA A 122 -4.57 -2.59 -6.23
N VAL A 123 -4.78 -1.76 -5.21
CA VAL A 123 -3.72 -0.94 -4.59
C VAL A 123 -2.70 -1.83 -3.87
N ASP A 124 -3.16 -2.83 -3.12
CA ASP A 124 -2.29 -3.80 -2.44
C ASP A 124 -1.39 -4.53 -3.45
N ALA A 125 -1.94 -4.97 -4.59
CA ALA A 125 -1.19 -5.62 -5.65
C ALA A 125 -0.17 -4.69 -6.33
N LEU A 126 -0.50 -3.41 -6.51
CA LEU A 126 0.46 -2.43 -7.04
C LEU A 126 1.66 -2.24 -6.10
N ILE A 127 1.39 -2.14 -4.79
CA ILE A 127 2.43 -1.87 -3.78
C ILE A 127 3.28 -3.12 -3.51
N ASP A 128 2.65 -4.26 -3.23
CA ASP A 128 3.30 -5.49 -2.79
C ASP A 128 2.48 -6.74 -3.21
N ASN A 129 2.60 -7.12 -4.49
CA ASN A 129 1.79 -8.19 -5.09
C ASN A 129 2.08 -9.55 -4.46
N GLY A 130 1.02 -10.21 -3.96
CA GLY A 130 1.12 -11.52 -3.31
C GLY A 130 1.39 -11.47 -1.80
N ARG A 131 1.48 -10.28 -1.20
CA ARG A 131 1.55 -10.16 0.27
C ARG A 131 0.27 -10.59 0.97
N ARG A 132 -0.88 -10.40 0.33
CA ARG A 132 -2.19 -10.83 0.80
C ARG A 132 -2.94 -11.57 -0.30
N GLY A 133 -3.43 -12.77 0.04
CA GLY A 133 -4.19 -13.60 -0.89
C GLY A 133 -3.37 -14.10 -2.09
N ARG A 134 -4.07 -14.47 -3.16
CA ARG A 134 -3.45 -14.98 -4.39
C ARG A 134 -2.85 -13.81 -5.18
N PRO A 135 -1.59 -13.93 -5.66
CA PRO A 135 -0.98 -12.88 -6.48
C PRO A 135 -1.77 -12.61 -7.75
N VAL A 136 -1.72 -11.37 -8.21
CA VAL A 136 -2.25 -10.99 -9.52
C VAL A 136 -1.31 -11.50 -10.61
N SER A 137 -1.84 -12.35 -11.48
CA SER A 137 -1.14 -12.84 -12.67
C SER A 137 -1.59 -12.08 -13.92
N GLY A 138 -0.64 -11.89 -14.84
CA GLY A 138 -0.86 -11.42 -16.20
C GLY A 138 -1.01 -12.58 -17.19
N SER A 139 -0.65 -12.34 -18.44
CA SER A 139 -0.64 -13.34 -19.50
C SER A 139 0.27 -14.52 -19.15
N HIS A 140 -0.07 -15.73 -19.63
CA HIS A 140 0.68 -16.97 -19.37
C HIS A 140 0.91 -17.27 -17.88
N ASN A 141 -0.01 -16.82 -17.01
CA ASN A 141 0.05 -17.00 -15.55
C ASN A 141 1.31 -16.40 -14.89
N HIS A 142 2.00 -15.49 -15.58
CA HIS A 142 3.14 -14.74 -15.04
C HIS A 142 2.69 -13.84 -13.90
N ARG A 143 3.35 -13.91 -12.74
CA ARG A 143 3.05 -13.03 -11.61
C ARG A 143 3.56 -11.61 -11.90
N LEU A 144 2.66 -10.64 -11.92
CA LEU A 144 3.03 -9.25 -12.16
C LEU A 144 3.97 -8.73 -11.07
N LYS A 145 5.07 -8.09 -11.46
CA LYS A 145 6.01 -7.45 -10.52
C LYS A 145 5.44 -6.13 -9.99
N SER A 146 5.39 -6.01 -8.66
CA SER A 146 4.92 -4.83 -7.93
C SER A 146 6.03 -3.78 -7.69
N LEU A 147 5.67 -2.63 -7.13
CA LEU A 147 6.64 -1.59 -6.73
C LEU A 147 7.67 -2.14 -5.72
N SER A 148 7.23 -2.93 -4.75
CA SER A 148 8.14 -3.54 -3.76
C SER A 148 9.09 -4.56 -4.39
N ASP A 149 8.63 -5.32 -5.39
CA ASP A 149 9.48 -6.28 -6.11
C ASP A 149 10.62 -5.59 -6.87
N LEU A 150 10.42 -4.35 -7.35
CA LEU A 150 11.47 -3.57 -8.00
C LEU A 150 12.57 -3.12 -7.04
N LEU A 151 12.29 -3.05 -5.73
CA LEU A 151 13.24 -2.62 -4.72
C LEU A 151 14.00 -3.80 -4.10
N ARG A 152 13.34 -4.95 -3.96
CA ARG A 152 13.85 -6.10 -3.17
C ARG A 152 14.46 -7.20 -4.04
N GLY A 153 15.25 -8.06 -3.41
CA GLY A 153 15.81 -9.26 -4.04
C GLY A 153 17.05 -9.00 -4.90
N LYS A 154 17.60 -10.07 -5.49
CA LYS A 154 18.85 -10.00 -6.29
C LYS A 154 18.71 -9.11 -7.53
N GLN A 155 17.53 -9.13 -8.15
CA GLN A 155 17.16 -8.28 -9.30
C GLN A 155 16.54 -6.93 -8.87
N GLY A 156 16.52 -6.63 -7.57
CA GLY A 156 16.01 -5.34 -7.07
C GLY A 156 17.01 -4.22 -7.30
N ARG A 157 16.52 -2.99 -7.43
CA ARG A 157 17.34 -1.81 -7.77
C ARG A 157 18.56 -1.64 -6.87
N PHE A 158 18.45 -1.86 -5.57
CA PHE A 158 19.59 -1.74 -4.66
C PHE A 158 20.73 -2.69 -5.02
N ARG A 159 20.44 -3.97 -5.19
CA ARG A 159 21.47 -4.98 -5.43
C ARG A 159 21.99 -5.00 -6.85
N GLN A 160 21.11 -4.78 -7.83
CA GLN A 160 21.47 -4.88 -9.23
C GLN A 160 22.07 -3.59 -9.81
N ASN A 161 21.65 -2.42 -9.32
CA ASN A 161 22.00 -1.15 -9.95
C ASN A 161 22.81 -0.22 -9.04
N LEU A 162 22.71 -0.35 -7.72
CA LEU A 162 23.37 0.56 -6.78
C LEU A 162 24.62 -0.03 -6.14
N LEU A 163 24.66 -1.35 -5.88
CA LEU A 163 25.81 -1.99 -5.23
C LEU A 163 26.89 -2.50 -6.20
N GLY A 164 26.56 -2.73 -7.46
CA GLY A 164 27.53 -3.15 -8.48
C GLY A 164 27.02 -2.83 -9.86
N LYS A 165 27.75 -2.01 -10.62
CA LYS A 165 27.43 -1.66 -12.01
C LYS A 165 28.42 -2.32 -12.95
N ARG A 166 27.99 -2.62 -14.17
CA ARG A 166 28.90 -3.02 -15.25
C ARG A 166 29.78 -1.81 -15.56
N VAL A 167 31.10 -2.02 -15.48
CA VAL A 167 32.14 -1.06 -15.88
C VAL A 167 32.46 -1.30 -17.34
#